data_AF-A0A5C9ABP0-F1
#
_entry.id   AF-A0A5C9ABP0-F1
#
_cell.length_a   1.000
_cell.length_b   1.000
_cell.length_c   1.000
_cell.angle_alpha   90.00
_cell.angle_beta   90.00
_cell.angle_gamma   90.00
#
_symmetry.space_group_name_H-M   'P 1'
#
loop_
_entity.id
_entity.type
_entity.pdbx_description
1 polymer ?
#
loop_
_entity_poly.entity_id
_entity_poly.type
_entity_poly.pdbx_seq_one_letter_code
_entity_poly.pdbx_strand_id
1 'polypeptide(L)' 'MIYGYVRVSTNHQDTELQRLALESAGCERIYEEYASGRTAN' A
#
# COMPACT_ATOMS: atom_id res chain seq x y z
N MET A 1 -6.65 17.33 4.72
CA MET A 1 -6.41 16.50 3.53
C MET A 1 -5.43 15.41 3.91
N ILE A 2 -5.89 14.17 4.10
CA ILE A 2 -5.05 13.06 4.56
C ILE A 2 -4.74 12.17 3.36
N TYR A 3 -3.45 11.94 3.11
CA TYR A 3 -2.97 11.11 2.02
C TYR A 3 -2.38 9.83 2.59
N GLY A 4 -2.93 8.68 2.16
CA GLY A 4 -2.41 7.37 2.49
C GLY A 4 -1.41 6.88 1.45
N TYR A 5 -0.41 6.13 1.88
CA TYR A 5 0.57 5.51 1.01
C TYR A 5 0.74 4.04 1.37
N VAL A 6 0.56 3.16 0.38
CA VAL A 6 0.74 1.71 0.51
C VAL A 6 1.82 1.27 -0.45
N ARG A 7 2.73 0.43 0.02
CA ARG A 7 3.78 -0.16 -0.82
C ARG A 7 3.53 -1.66 -0.97
N VAL A 8 3.31 -2.10 -2.20
CA VAL A 8 3.04 -3.49 -2.55
C VAL A 8 4.31 -4.19 -3.00
N SER A 9 4.88 -4.97 -2.09
CA SER A 9 6.07 -5.79 -2.34
C SER A 9 5.71 -7.26 -2.49
N THR A 10 5.11 -7.64 -3.63
CA THR A 10 4.77 -9.03 -4.05
C THR A 10 3.83 -9.84 -3.12
N ASN A 11 3.74 -9.52 -1.83
CA ASN A 11 2.92 -10.20 -0.84
C ASN A 11 1.59 -9.46 -0.69
N HIS A 12 0.55 -10.00 -1.30
CA HIS A 12 -0.76 -9.34 -1.41
C HIS A 12 -1.50 -9.23 -0.06
N GLN A 13 -1.23 -10.17 0.88
CA GLN A 13 -1.87 -10.18 2.20
C GLN A 13 -1.47 -8.99 3.08
N ASP A 14 -0.19 -8.57 3.07
CA ASP A 14 0.27 -7.44 3.89
C ASP A 14 -0.29 -6.10 3.41
N THR A 15 -0.56 -5.98 2.11
CA THR A 15 -1.03 -4.75 1.50
C THR A 15 -2.50 -4.46 1.77
N GLU A 16 -3.34 -5.47 1.89
CA GLU A 16 -4.74 -5.27 2.28
C GLU A 16 -4.86 -4.72 3.70
N LEU A 17 -4.03 -5.22 4.63
CA LEU A 17 -4.02 -4.72 6.01
C LEU A 17 -3.56 -3.26 6.11
N GLN A 18 -2.54 -2.86 5.34
CA GLN A 18 -2.13 -1.45 5.27
C GLN A 18 -3.21 -0.57 4.66
N ARG A 19 -3.90 -1.05 3.62
CA ARG A 19 -5.01 -0.32 2.99
C ARG A 19 -6.15 -0.07 3.96
N LEU A 20 -6.60 -1.12 4.65
CA LEU A 20 -7.66 -1.05 5.66
C LEU A 20 -7.30 -0.10 6.80
N ALA A 21 -6.04 -0.09 7.24
CA ALA A 21 -5.56 0.86 8.25
C ALA A 21 -5.64 2.32 7.77
N LEU A 22 -5.32 2.59 6.51
CA LEU A 22 -5.39 3.94 5.92
C LEU A 22 -6.82 4.39 5.66
N GLU A 23 -7.70 3.49 5.23
CA GLU A 23 -9.14 3.75 5.11
C GLU A 23 -9.76 4.03 6.49
N SER A 24 -9.41 3.23 7.50
CA SER A 24 -9.86 3.45 8.89
C SER A 24 -9.32 4.75 9.49
N ALA A 25 -8.14 5.20 9.05
CA ALA A 25 -7.58 6.50 9.41
C ALA A 25 -8.25 7.69 8.70
N GLY A 26 -9.18 7.46 7.75
CA GLY A 26 -9.86 8.50 7.00
C GLY A 26 -9.00 9.13 5.90
N CYS A 27 -8.10 8.36 5.28
CA CYS A 27 -7.32 8.84 4.16
C CYS A 27 -8.22 9.13 2.95
N GLU A 28 -8.21 10.37 2.45
CA GLU A 28 -9.05 10.82 1.33
C GLU A 28 -8.48 10.38 -0.03
N ARG A 29 -7.16 10.19 -0.09
CA ARG A 29 -6.43 9.73 -1.28
C ARG A 29 -5.38 8.71 -0.87
N ILE A 30 -5.47 7.50 -1.39
CA ILE A 30 -4.50 6.43 -1.13
C ILE A 30 -3.71 6.18 -2.41
N TYR A 31 -2.37 6.23 -2.30
CA TYR A 31 -1.44 5.94 -3.39
C TYR A 31 -0.82 4.56 -3.16
N GLU A 32 -0.78 3.76 -4.21
CA GLU A 32 -0.21 2.42 -4.16
C GLU A 32 1.01 2.33 -5.07
N GLU A 33 2.16 1.97 -4.49
CA GLU A 33 3.38 1.72 -5.24
C GLU A 33 3.67 0.22 -5.29
N TYR A 34 3.63 -0.37 -6.48
CA TYR A 34 4.02 -1.76 -6.71
C TYR A 34 5.55 -1.86 -6.83
N ALA A 35 6.22 -2.15 -5.72
CA ALA A 35 7.64 -2.48 -5.69
C ALA A 35 7.80 -4.00 -5.88
N SER A 36 7.75 -4.47 -7.13
CA SER A 36 8.04 -5.87 -7.44
C SER A 36 9.48 -6.17 -7.02
N GLY A 37 9.67 -6.96 -5.95
CA GLY A 37 10.96 -7.27 -5.35
C GLY A 37 11.83 -8.21 -6.18
N ARG A 38 11.84 -8.04 -7.50
CA ARG A 38 12.64 -8.83 -8.43
C ARG A 38 13.42 -7.90 -9.35
N THR A 39 14.51 -7.33 -8.83
CA THR A 39 15.68 -7.13 -9.68
C THR A 39 16.08 -8.53 -10.13
N ALA A 40 15.75 -8.86 -11.37
CA ALA A 40 16.23 -10.06 -12.03
C ALA A 40 17.76 -10.08 -11.93
N ASN A 41 18.29 -11.09 -11.25
CA ASN A 41 19.66 -11.56 -11.45
C ASN A 41 19.55 -13.01 -11.93
#